data_AF-A0AAW2T4R8-F1
#
_entry.id   AF-A0AAW2T4R8-F1
#
_cell.length_a   1.000
_cell.length_b   1.000
_cell.length_c   1.000
_cell.angle_alpha   90.00
_cell.angle_beta   90.00
_cell.angle_gamma   90.00
#
_symmetry.space_group_name_H-M   'P 1'
#
loop_
_entity.id
_entity.type
_entity.pdbx_description
1 polymer ?
#
loop_
_entity_poly.entity_id
_entity_poly.type
_entity_poly.pdbx_seq_one_letter_code
_entity_poly.pdbx_strand_id
1 'polypeptide(L)' 'EEWLRRTDHNLSAIKPILESTYGKDSTVKWMAYWRVFFIATAELFGYNNGEEWMVSHFLFKKK' A
#
# COMPACT_ATOMS: atom_id res chain seq x y z
N GLU A 1 -6.70 2.15 4.39
CA GLU A 1 -7.57 2.70 3.32
C GLU A 1 -7.09 4.03 2.72
N GLU A 2 -6.63 5.01 3.52
CA GLU A 2 -6.32 6.37 2.99
C GLU A 2 -5.25 6.41 1.89
N TRP A 3 -4.27 5.50 1.89
CA TRP A 3 -3.27 5.43 0.80
C TRP A 3 -3.89 5.10 -0.56
N LEU A 4 -4.90 4.20 -0.61
CA LEU A 4 -5.62 3.91 -1.84
C LEU A 4 -6.36 5.15 -2.34
N ARG A 5 -7.10 5.81 -1.44
CA ARG A 5 -7.89 7.01 -1.76
C ARG A 5 -7.01 8.14 -2.29
N ARG A 6 -5.88 8.40 -1.63
CA ARG A 6 -4.92 9.42 -2.06
C ARG A 6 -4.26 9.05 -3.38
N THR A 7 -3.94 7.78 -3.60
CA THR A 7 -3.38 7.31 -4.87
C THR A 7 -4.36 7.52 -6.01
N ASP A 8 -5.62 7.10 -5.84
CA ASP A 8 -6.66 7.26 -6.85
C ASP A 8 -6.96 8.74 -7.16
N HIS A 9 -6.91 9.62 -6.15
CA HIS A 9 -7.08 11.06 -6.35
C HIS A 9 -5.90 11.73 -7.09
N ASN A 10 -4.69 11.16 -7.00
CA ASN A 10 -3.47 11.77 -7.54
C ASN A 10 -2.88 10.98 -8.72
N LEU A 11 -3.68 10.20 -9.43
CA LEU A 11 -3.22 9.35 -10.54
C LEU A 11 -2.47 10.13 -11.63
N SER A 12 -2.86 11.36 -11.91
CA SER A 12 -2.18 12.23 -12.88
C SER A 12 -0.73 12.53 -12.50
N ALA A 13 -0.44 12.68 -11.21
CA ALA A 13 0.90 12.93 -10.70
C ALA A 13 1.69 11.63 -10.50
N ILE A 14 1.01 10.53 -10.14
CA ILE A 14 1.64 9.23 -9.87
C ILE A 14 2.04 8.52 -11.17
N LYS A 15 1.24 8.63 -12.23
CA LYS A 15 1.50 7.97 -13.50
C LYS A 15 2.90 8.30 -14.06
N PRO A 16 3.35 9.56 -14.17
CA PRO A 16 4.71 9.88 -14.60
C PRO A 16 5.81 9.27 -13.72
N ILE A 17 5.58 9.20 -12.40
CA ILE A 17 6.53 8.58 -11.47
C ILE A 17 6.66 7.08 -11.78
N LEU A 18 5.53 6.39 -11.95
CA LEU A 18 5.52 4.97 -12.31
C LEU A 18 6.12 4.71 -13.69
N GLU A 19 5.86 5.57 -14.67
CA GLU A 19 6.48 5.49 -16.01
C GLU A 19 8.00 5.61 -15.93
N SER A 20 8.50 6.57 -15.14
CA SER A 20 9.95 6.77 -14.95
C SER A 20 10.63 5.64 -14.17
N THR A 21 9.91 5.00 -13.24
CA THR A 21 10.45 3.97 -12.35
C THR A 21 10.40 2.58 -12.98
N TYR A 22 9.30 2.25 -13.66
CA TYR A 22 9.01 0.88 -14.13
C TYR A 22 8.89 0.77 -15.65
N GLY A 23 8.98 1.88 -16.37
CA GLY A 23 8.77 1.95 -17.82
C GLY A 23 7.30 2.12 -18.19
N LYS A 24 7.08 2.77 -19.34
CA LYS A 24 5.75 3.09 -19.86
C LYS A 24 4.87 1.85 -20.03
N ASP A 25 5.44 0.78 -20.58
CA ASP A 25 4.72 -0.47 -20.86
C ASP A 25 4.26 -1.19 -19.58
N SER A 26 4.91 -0.94 -18.44
CA SER A 26 4.58 -1.57 -17.16
C SER A 26 3.76 -0.69 -16.22
N THR A 27 3.48 0.56 -16.60
CA THR A 27 2.87 1.55 -15.70
C THR A 27 1.50 1.13 -15.20
N VAL A 28 0.64 0.63 -16.09
CA VAL A 28 -0.70 0.15 -15.72
C VAL A 28 -0.62 -1.05 -14.77
N LYS A 29 0.31 -1.97 -15.02
CA LYS A 29 0.54 -3.16 -14.20
C LYS A 29 0.95 -2.77 -12.77
N TRP A 30 1.91 -1.86 -12.62
CA TRP A 30 2.39 -1.42 -11.32
C TRP A 30 1.36 -0.58 -10.56
N MET A 31 0.57 0.23 -11.26
CA MET A 31 -0.56 0.93 -10.66
C MET A 31 -1.58 -0.05 -10.08
N ALA A 32 -1.90 -1.13 -10.81
CA ALA A 32 -2.79 -2.17 -10.30
C ALA A 32 -2.21 -2.90 -9.07
N TYR A 33 -0.91 -3.21 -9.09
CA TYR A 33 -0.24 -3.86 -7.95
C TYR A 33 -0.27 -3.03 -6.69
N TRP A 34 0.01 -1.73 -6.78
CA TRP A 34 -0.09 -0.84 -5.62
C TRP A 34 -1.52 -0.75 -5.07
N ARG A 35 -2.53 -0.65 -5.95
CA ARG A 35 -3.93 -0.63 -5.53
C ARG A 35 -4.33 -1.93 -4.83
N VAL A 36 -4.01 -3.08 -5.42
CA VAL A 36 -4.28 -4.40 -4.81
C VAL A 36 -3.58 -4.54 -3.46
N PHE A 37 -2.33 -4.08 -3.34
CA PHE A 37 -1.61 -4.09 -2.07
C PHE A 37 -2.32 -3.25 -1.00
N PHE A 38 -2.76 -2.03 -1.32
CA PHE A 38 -3.48 -1.17 -0.37
C PHE A 38 -4.85 -1.75 0.04
N ILE A 39 -5.55 -2.41 -0.88
CA ILE A 39 -6.81 -3.10 -0.58
C ILE A 39 -6.53 -4.31 0.33
N ALA A 40 -5.61 -5.18 -0.06
CA ALA A 40 -5.28 -6.40 0.69
C ALA A 40 -4.81 -6.09 2.12
N THR A 41 -3.98 -5.05 2.30
CA THR A 41 -3.54 -4.62 3.63
C THR A 41 -4.68 -4.03 4.46
N ALA A 42 -5.59 -3.27 3.86
CA ALA A 42 -6.76 -2.75 4.58
C ALA A 42 -7.66 -3.90 5.10
N GLU A 43 -7.96 -4.88 4.25
CA GLU A 43 -8.76 -6.05 4.62
C GLU A 43 -8.06 -6.91 5.67
N LEU A 44 -6.75 -7.18 5.50
CA LEU A 44 -5.99 -8.01 6.42
C LEU A 44 -5.96 -7.42 7.84
N PHE A 45 -5.66 -6.12 7.96
CA PHE A 45 -5.64 -5.44 9.27
C PHE A 45 -7.05 -5.09 9.79
N GLY A 46 -8.08 -5.12 8.95
CA GLY A 46 -9.48 -4.95 9.38
C GLY A 46 -10.16 -6.25 9.80
N TYR A 47 -9.55 -7.42 9.49
CA TYR A 47 -10.14 -8.72 9.75
C TYR A 47 -10.35 -8.96 11.25
N ASN A 48 -11.49 -9.57 11.61
CA ASN A 48 -11.92 -9.80 12.98
C ASN A 48 -11.78 -8.56 13.89
N ASN A 49 -12.22 -7.40 13.39
CA ASN A 49 -12.14 -6.12 14.10
C ASN A 49 -10.70 -5.69 14.47
N GLY A 50 -9.70 -6.16 13.70
CA GLY A 50 -8.29 -5.81 13.88
C GLY A 50 -7.53 -6.66 14.92
N GLU A 51 -8.12 -7.75 15.39
CA GLU A 51 -7.54 -8.55 16.49
C GLU A 51 -6.65 -9.72 16.01
N GLU A 52 -6.61 -10.05 14.71
CA GLU A 52 -5.74 -11.12 14.19
C GLU A 52 -4.35 -10.62 13.74
N TRP A 53 -4.30 -9.54 12.95
CA TRP A 53 -3.05 -8.96 12.44
C TRP A 53 -2.85 -7.56 12.99
N MET A 54 -1.68 -7.33 13.60
CA MET A 54 -1.39 -6.10 14.33
C MET A 54 0.10 -5.73 14.28
N VAL A 55 0.40 -4.54 14.80
CA VAL A 55 1.77 -4.05 14.98
C VAL A 55 2.14 -4.21 16.45
N SER A 56 3.25 -4.89 16.73
CA SER A 56 3.79 -5.04 18.09
C SER A 56 5.03 -4.19 18.29
N HIS A 57 5.11 -3.49 19.42
CA HIS A 57 6.27 -2.68 19.80
C HIS A 57 7.01 -3.33 20.97
N PHE A 58 8.32 -3.50 20.83
CA PHE A 58 9.16 -4.14 21.85
C PHE A 58 10.31 -3.21 22.26
N LEU A 59 10.52 -3.07 23.57
CA LEU A 59 11.67 -2.39 24.15
C LEU A 59 12.49 -3.39 24.97
N PHE A 60 13.73 -3.61 24.57
CA PHE A 60 14.63 -4.55 25.22
C PHE A 60 15.61 -3.82 26.16
N LYS A 61 16.13 -4.55 27.15
CA LYS A 61 17.25 -4.10 27.99
C LYS A 61 18.31 -5.21 28.07
N LYS A 62 19.53 -4.82 28.45
CA LYS A 62 20.61 -5.76 28.69
C LYS A 62 20.19 -6.78 29.77
N LYS A 63 20.51 -8.05 29.52
CA LYS A 63 20.26 -9.15 30.45
C LYS A 63 21.02 -8.98 31.75
#